data_AF-A0AA39IUF5-F1
#
_entry.id   AF-A0AA39IUF5-F1
#
_cell.length_a   1.000
_cell.length_b   1.000
_cell.length_c   1.000
_cell.angle_alpha   90.00
_cell.angle_beta   90.00
_cell.angle_gamma   90.00
#
_symmetry.space_group_name_H-M   'P 1'
#
loop_
_entity.id
_entity.type
_entity.pdbx_description
1 polymer ?
#
loop_
_entity_poly.entity_id
_entity_poly.type
_entity_poly.pdbx_seq_one_letter_code
_entity_poly.pdbx_strand_id
1 'polypeptide(L)'
;NNEQALEEHPFNILTSVMHELMCNLHTTVLWVEDCLWSIRNKFLTLWTETIPSWEPETDVTVSLYLHGIANWVCANNCWSFESEQYFGTNGRAVQQNRMVMLMPRQFSMSEPLLIHTLQST
;
A
#
# COMPACT_ATOMS: atom_id res chain seq x y z
N ASN A 1 -4.20 -7.33 -0.50
CA ASN A 1 -4.85 -8.53 -1.06
C ASN A 1 -3.82 -9.58 -1.47
N ASN A 2 -2.88 -9.22 -2.35
CA ASN A 2 -1.82 -10.11 -2.80
C ASN A 2 -0.83 -10.48 -1.70
N GLU A 3 -0.25 -9.48 -1.03
CA GLU A 3 0.79 -9.72 -0.02
C GLU A 3 0.27 -10.53 1.18
N GLN A 4 -0.96 -10.28 1.65
CA GLN A 4 -1.53 -11.12 2.74
C GLN A 4 -1.82 -12.57 2.31
N ALA A 5 -2.00 -12.81 1.01
CA ALA A 5 -2.25 -14.15 0.48
C ALA A 5 -0.95 -14.95 0.28
N LEU A 6 0.20 -14.27 0.21
CA LEU A 6 1.53 -14.86 0.01
C LEU A 6 2.31 -14.77 1.33
N GLU A 7 2.52 -15.90 2.01
CA GLU A 7 3.20 -15.93 3.33
C GLU A 7 4.62 -15.33 3.31
N GLU A 8 5.26 -15.24 2.14
CA GLU A 8 6.64 -14.79 1.95
C GLU A 8 6.82 -13.26 1.88
N HIS A 9 5.76 -12.46 2.01
CA HIS A 9 5.83 -11.00 1.88
C HIS A 9 5.42 -10.26 3.16
N PRO A 10 6.26 -10.26 4.22
CA PRO A 10 5.95 -9.58 5.48
C PRO A 10 6.08 -8.05 5.41
N PHE A 11 6.60 -7.51 4.30
CA PHE A 11 6.96 -6.09 4.17
C PHE A 11 5.76 -5.23 3.74
N ASN A 12 4.77 -5.10 4.63
CA ASN A 12 3.63 -4.22 4.43
C ASN A 12 3.40 -3.37 5.68
N ILE A 13 3.19 -2.06 5.48
CA ILE A 13 2.89 -1.13 6.59
C ILE A 13 1.68 -1.56 7.41
N LEU A 14 0.66 -2.16 6.78
CA LEU A 14 -0.51 -2.68 7.48
C LEU A 14 -0.12 -3.80 8.44
N THR A 15 0.75 -4.72 8.01
CA THR A 15 1.26 -5.79 8.88
C THR A 15 2.03 -5.19 10.06
N SER A 16 2.99 -4.29 9.80
CA SER A 16 3.78 -3.66 10.85
C SER A 16 2.91 -2.94 11.88
N VAL A 17 1.95 -2.13 11.44
CA VAL A 17 1.06 -1.37 12.30
C VAL A 17 0.10 -2.26 13.09
N MET A 18 -0.46 -3.31 12.47
CA MET A 18 -1.30 -4.29 13.17
C MET A 18 -0.54 -4.95 14.33
N HIS A 19 0.73 -5.31 14.10
CA HIS A 19 1.57 -5.94 15.12
C HIS A 19 2.00 -4.96 16.21
N GLU A 20 2.46 -3.76 15.84
CA GLU A 20 2.98 -2.77 16.79
C GLU A 20 1.88 -2.16 17.67
N LEU A 21 0.72 -1.84 17.08
CA LEU A 21 -0.40 -1.23 17.79
C LEU A 21 -1.41 -2.26 18.34
N MET A 22 -1.16 -3.55 18.12
CA MET A 22 -2.04 -4.67 18.51
C MET A 22 -3.50 -4.44 18.11
N CYS A 23 -3.73 -3.98 16.89
CA CYS A 23 -5.06 -3.60 16.40
C CYS A 23 -5.49 -4.44 15.18
N ASN A 24 -6.79 -4.41 14.89
CA ASN A 24 -7.35 -5.13 13.75
C ASN A 24 -7.13 -4.37 12.44
N LEU A 25 -7.33 -5.05 11.30
CA LEU A 25 -7.12 -4.50 9.96
C LEU A 25 -7.88 -3.17 9.74
N HIS A 26 -9.12 -3.05 10.21
CA HIS A 26 -9.91 -1.84 10.01
C HIS A 26 -9.27 -0.65 10.72
N THR A 27 -8.93 -0.81 12.01
CA THR A 27 -8.22 0.22 12.78
C THR A 27 -6.88 0.57 12.16
N THR A 28 -6.14 -0.43 11.66
CA THR A 28 -4.87 -0.20 10.98
C THR A 28 -5.01 0.59 9.68
N VAL A 29 -6.01 0.29 8.85
CA VAL A 29 -6.26 1.04 7.60
C VAL A 29 -6.57 2.51 7.92
N LEU A 30 -7.41 2.78 8.92
CA LEU A 30 -7.69 4.15 9.36
C LEU A 30 -6.43 4.87 9.83
N TRP A 31 -5.59 4.19 10.62
CA TRP A 31 -4.33 4.76 11.08
C TRP A 31 -3.37 5.10 9.93
N VAL A 32 -3.22 4.20 8.95
CA VAL A 32 -2.38 4.43 7.78
C VAL A 32 -2.94 5.55 6.91
N GLU A 33 -4.27 5.61 6.75
CA GLU A 33 -4.94 6.70 6.08
C GLU A 33 -4.58 8.04 6.74
N ASP A 34 -4.77 8.18 8.04
CA ASP A 34 -4.43 9.40 8.79
C ASP A 34 -2.95 9.80 8.63
N CYS A 35 -2.06 8.81 8.64
CA CYS A 35 -0.63 9.03 8.39
C CYS A 35 -0.39 9.61 6.97
N LEU A 36 -1.03 9.04 5.95
CA LEU A 36 -0.95 9.54 4.57
C LEU A 36 -1.53 10.96 4.44
N TRP A 37 -2.67 11.26 5.08
CA TRP A 37 -3.24 12.60 5.11
C TRP A 37 -2.27 13.61 5.76
N SER A 38 -1.65 13.23 6.87
CA SER A 38 -0.67 14.06 7.59
C SER A 38 0.57 14.35 6.73
N ILE A 39 1.17 13.33 6.11
CA ILE A 39 2.34 13.48 5.23
C ILE A 39 2.01 14.37 4.03
N ARG A 40 0.86 14.14 3.39
CA ARG A 40 0.43 14.94 2.24
C ARG A 40 0.21 16.40 2.61
N ASN A 41 -0.47 16.67 3.72
CA ASN A 41 -0.69 18.05 4.18
C ASN A 41 0.64 18.72 4.52
N LYS A 42 1.54 18.03 5.21
CA LYS A 42 2.89 18.53 5.50
C LYS A 42 3.67 18.87 4.22
N PHE A 43 3.61 18.01 3.21
CA PHE A 43 4.24 18.28 1.91
C PHE A 43 3.69 19.56 1.27
N LEU A 44 2.37 19.72 1.20
CA LEU A 44 1.73 20.90 0.61
C LEU A 44 2.08 22.18 1.38
N THR A 45 1.99 22.15 2.71
CA THR A 45 2.37 23.27 3.58
C THR A 45 3.83 23.66 3.36
N LEU A 46 4.75 22.70 3.36
CA LEU A 46 6.17 22.98 3.16
C LEU A 46 6.43 23.57 1.77
N TRP A 47 5.77 23.06 0.73
CA TRP A 47 5.87 23.60 -0.62
C TRP A 47 5.43 25.07 -0.66
N THR A 48 4.28 25.40 -0.08
CA THR A 48 3.74 26.76 -0.17
C THR A 48 4.39 27.77 0.77
N GLU A 49 4.88 27.33 1.93
CA GLU A 49 5.27 28.24 3.02
C GLU A 49 6.77 28.28 3.28
N THR A 50 7.54 27.25 2.90
CA THR A 50 8.92 27.09 3.36
C THR A 50 9.98 26.99 2.28
N ILE A 51 9.59 26.73 1.03
CA ILE A 51 10.53 26.68 -0.09
C ILE A 51 11.14 28.07 -0.27
N PRO A 52 12.47 28.23 -0.12
CA PRO A 52 13.11 29.51 -0.39
C PRO A 52 13.04 29.83 -1.89
N SER A 53 13.11 31.11 -2.23
CA SER A 53 13.23 31.55 -3.62
C SER A 53 14.70 31.72 -4.00
N TRP A 54 15.00 31.41 -5.26
CA TRP A 54 16.32 31.49 -5.88
C TRP A 54 16.25 32.36 -7.15
N GLU A 55 17.16 32.11 -8.10
CA GLU A 55 17.09 32.66 -9.45
C GLU A 55 15.78 32.21 -10.15
N PRO A 56 15.15 33.05 -11.00
CA PRO A 56 13.87 32.73 -11.63
C PRO A 56 13.82 31.39 -12.37
N GLU A 57 14.92 31.00 -13.02
CA GLU A 57 15.03 29.70 -13.72
C GLU A 57 14.99 28.51 -12.76
N THR A 58 15.65 28.64 -11.60
CA THR A 58 15.65 27.63 -10.54
C THR A 58 14.27 27.51 -9.92
N ASP A 59 13.60 28.63 -9.63
CA ASP A 59 12.25 28.63 -9.06
C ASP A 59 11.24 27.91 -9.98
N VAL A 60 11.33 28.14 -11.29
CA VAL A 60 10.51 27.43 -12.29
C VAL A 60 10.80 25.93 -12.27
N THR A 61 12.08 25.55 -12.25
CA THR A 61 12.50 24.14 -12.27
C THR A 61 12.05 23.41 -11.01
N VAL A 62 12.25 24.01 -9.83
CA VAL A 62 11.83 23.46 -8.54
C VAL A 62 10.31 23.32 -8.48
N SER A 63 9.56 24.33 -8.94
CA SER A 63 8.11 24.27 -9.00
C SER A 63 7.61 23.12 -9.88
N LEU A 64 8.20 22.95 -11.06
CA LEU A 64 7.86 21.85 -11.97
C LEU A 64 8.19 20.48 -11.36
N TYR A 65 9.33 20.35 -10.69
CA TYR A 65 9.71 19.13 -10.00
C TYR A 65 8.73 18.77 -8.88
N LEU A 66 8.39 19.71 -8.01
CA LEU A 66 7.44 19.51 -6.91
C LEU A 66 6.04 19.15 -7.43
N HIS A 67 5.62 19.77 -8.54
CA HIS A 67 4.39 19.40 -9.23
C HIS A 67 4.42 17.96 -9.76
N GLY A 68 5.54 17.53 -10.33
CA GLY A 68 5.75 16.13 -10.74
C GLY A 68 5.63 15.15 -9.57
N ILE A 69 6.26 15.45 -8.43
CA ILE A 69 6.18 14.63 -7.21
C ILE A 69 4.74 14.55 -6.68
N ALA A 70 4.01 15.66 -6.66
CA ALA A 70 2.61 15.68 -6.25
C ALA A 70 1.73 14.80 -7.17
N ASN A 71 1.94 14.89 -8.48
CA ASN A 71 1.21 14.07 -9.46
C ASN A 71 1.58 12.58 -9.38
N TRP A 72 2.83 12.25 -9.04
CA TRP A 72 3.28 10.86 -8.93
C TRP A 72 2.43 10.05 -7.95
N VAL A 73 2.07 10.63 -6.81
CA VAL A 73 1.21 9.99 -5.80
C VAL A 73 -0.17 9.65 -6.39
N CYS A 74 -0.79 10.59 -7.10
CA CYS A 74 -2.08 10.40 -7.76
C CYS A 74 -2.01 9.36 -8.88
N ALA A 75 -0.95 9.42 -9.70
CA ALA A 75 -0.72 8.48 -10.79
C ALA A 75 -0.56 7.04 -10.26
N ASN A 76 0.21 6.85 -9.18
CA ASN A 76 0.36 5.55 -8.55
C ASN A 76 -0.97 4.99 -8.01
N ASN A 77 -1.82 5.85 -7.45
CA ASN A 77 -3.16 5.44 -7.02
C ASN A 77 -4.03 4.99 -8.19
N CYS A 78 -4.10 5.76 -9.29
CA CYS A 78 -4.84 5.37 -10.50
C CYS A 78 -4.29 4.06 -11.09
N TRP A 79 -2.96 4.00 -11.27
CA TRP A 79 -2.28 2.84 -11.84
C TRP A 79 -2.51 1.57 -11.01
N SER A 80 -2.63 1.67 -9.68
CA SER A 80 -2.92 0.52 -8.82
C SER A 80 -4.26 -0.16 -9.14
N PHE A 81 -5.23 0.56 -9.73
CA PHE A 81 -6.53 0.02 -10.17
C PHE A 81 -6.61 -0.22 -11.68
N GLU A 82 -5.80 0.48 -12.47
CA GLU A 82 -5.76 0.32 -13.94
C GLU A 82 -4.84 -0.83 -14.37
N SER A 83 -3.80 -1.09 -13.59
CA SER A 83 -2.95 -2.26 -13.78
C SER A 83 -3.65 -3.52 -13.26
N GLU A 84 -3.24 -4.65 -13.81
CA GLU A 84 -3.72 -5.96 -13.37
C GLU A 84 -2.93 -6.51 -12.17
N GLN A 85 -1.92 -5.77 -11.69
CA GLN A 85 -0.99 -6.27 -10.69
C GLN A 85 -1.67 -6.60 -9.35
N TYR A 86 -2.59 -5.75 -8.88
CA TYR A 86 -3.20 -5.91 -7.55
C TYR A 86 -4.60 -6.51 -7.56
N PHE A 87 -5.34 -6.29 -8.64
CA PHE A 87 -6.75 -6.66 -8.75
C PHE A 87 -7.09 -7.45 -10.01
N GLY A 88 -6.08 -7.87 -10.79
CA GLY A 88 -6.30 -8.47 -12.11
C GLY A 88 -7.15 -7.55 -12.98
N THR A 89 -8.01 -8.13 -13.81
CA THR A 89 -8.97 -7.41 -14.66
C THR A 89 -10.09 -6.70 -13.86
N ASN A 90 -10.16 -6.89 -12.53
CA ASN A 90 -11.24 -6.37 -11.69
C ASN A 90 -10.96 -4.98 -11.09
N GLY A 91 -9.80 -4.38 -11.33
CA GLY A 91 -9.40 -3.14 -10.66
C GLY A 91 -10.40 -1.98 -10.79
N ARG A 92 -11.02 -1.78 -11.96
CA ARG A 92 -12.08 -0.75 -12.13
C ARG A 92 -13.32 -1.02 -11.30
N ALA A 93 -13.76 -2.27 -11.20
CA ALA A 93 -14.92 -2.64 -10.40
C ALA A 93 -14.64 -2.45 -8.90
N VAL A 94 -13.43 -2.78 -8.44
CA VAL A 94 -12.97 -2.51 -7.07
C VAL A 94 -12.96 -1.01 -6.80
N GLN A 95 -12.43 -0.21 -7.74
CA GLN A 95 -12.40 1.24 -7.61
C GLN A 95 -13.81 1.83 -7.50
N GLN A 96 -14.76 1.38 -8.32
CA GLN A 96 -16.13 1.90 -8.30
C GLN A 96 -16.89 1.49 -7.02
N ASN A 97 -16.81 0.22 -6.65
CA ASN A 97 -17.65 -0.33 -5.58
C ASN A 97 -17.00 -0.26 -4.20
N ARG A 98 -15.69 0.02 -4.12
CA ARG A 98 -14.87 0.01 -2.90
C ARG A 98 -14.89 -1.34 -2.16
N MET A 99 -15.13 -2.41 -2.91
CA MET A 99 -15.20 -3.79 -2.38
C MET A 99 -14.05 -4.62 -2.96
N VAL A 100 -13.29 -5.26 -2.09
CA VAL A 100 -12.18 -6.15 -2.46
C VAL A 100 -12.57 -7.59 -2.11
N MET A 101 -12.48 -8.49 -3.08
CA MET A 101 -12.58 -9.93 -2.82
C MET A 101 -11.22 -10.43 -2.33
N LEU A 102 -11.19 -10.94 -1.09
CA LEU A 102 -9.96 -11.43 -0.50
C LEU A 102 -9.50 -12.72 -1.19
N MET A 103 -8.23 -12.76 -1.56
CA MET A 103 -7.62 -13.98 -2.07
C MET A 103 -7.37 -14.98 -0.93
N PRO A 104 -7.55 -16.29 -1.20
CA PRO A 104 -7.19 -17.33 -0.23
C PRO A 104 -5.71 -17.26 0.12
N ARG A 105 -5.37 -17.52 1.39
CA ARG A 105 -3.96 -17.67 1.78
C ARG A 105 -3.37 -18.91 1.13
N GLN A 106 -2.24 -18.72 0.46
CA GLN A 106 -1.43 -19.79 -0.09
C GLN A 106 -0.46 -20.23 1.00
N PHE A 107 -0.83 -21.28 1.73
CA PHE A 107 0.12 -21.98 2.59
C PHE A 107 1.11 -22.69 1.67
N SER A 108 2.40 -22.35 1.77
CA SER A 108 3.41 -23.16 1.08
C SER A 108 3.30 -24.59 1.62
N MET A 109 3.14 -25.59 0.74
CA MET A 109 3.17 -27.01 1.14
C MET A 109 4.62 -27.43 1.44
N SER A 110 5.23 -26.77 2.43
CA SER A 110 6.57 -27.06 2.90
C SER A 110 6.53 -27.95 4.14
N GLU A 111 5.72 -29.00 4.12
CA GLU A 111 5.92 -30.22 4.91
C GLU A 111 4.95 -31.30 4.41
N PRO A 112 5.44 -32.41 3.83
CA PRO A 112 4.57 -33.56 3.64
C PRO A 112 4.20 -34.07 5.03
N LEU A 113 2.90 -34.04 5.35
CA LEU A 113 2.34 -34.71 6.50
C LEU A 113 2.75 -36.19 6.44
N LEU A 114 3.81 -36.56 7.15
CA LEU A 114 4.16 -37.93 7.47
C LEU A 114 3.06 -38.43 8.40
N ILE A 115 1.96 -38.90 7.81
CA ILE A 115 0.98 -39.73 8.51
C ILE A 115 1.71 -41.04 8.83
N HIS A 116 2.33 -41.09 10.01
CA HIS A 116 2.75 -42.35 10.61
C HIS A 116 1.48 -43.14 10.93
N THR A 117 1.06 -44.00 10.00
CA THR A 117 0.18 -45.12 10.30
C THR A 117 0.89 -46.01 11.31
N LEU A 118 0.56 -45.85 12.59
CA LEU A 118 0.81 -46.86 13.61
C LEU A 118 -0.06 -48.07 13.25
N GLN A 119 0.53 -49.06 12.57
CA GLN A 119 -0.06 -50.38 12.51
C GLN A 119 0.08 -51.01 13.88
N SER A 120 -1.06 -51.30 14.51
CA SER A 120 -1.17 -52.17 15.67
C SER A 120 -0.49 -53.51 15.40
N THR A 121 0.32 -53.94 16.37
CA THR A 121 0.59 -55.36 16.65
C THR A 121 -0.01 -55.69 18.00
#